data_AF-A0A1V4RY87-F1
#
_entry.id   AF-A0A1V4RY87-F1
#
_cell.length_a   1.000
_cell.length_b   1.000
_cell.length_c   1.000
_cell.angle_alpha   90.00
_cell.angle_beta   90.00
_cell.angle_gamma   90.00
#
_symmetry.space_group_name_H-M   'P 1'
#
loop_
_entity.id
_entity.type
_entity.pdbx_description
1 polymer ?
#
loop_
_entity_poly.entity_id
_entity_poly.type
_entity_poly.pdbx_seq_one_letter_code
_entity_poly.pdbx_strand_id
1 'polypeptide(L)'
;MKNIPYKILFLCIFLPPVCYIVTIQSLEGYLQKREIATLNDVVIQHPDALYEGRYSVREEVNSNLGRYLKKSLKARLGVVVTILVKTKDGHILYPGGVGNQGKEDNESGLQGLNYVETAAENYRILNDGLQVDVGLKIRHNSWLSNSILVFYIFLAAVVLRFLVKRGLAEAERKEEEHLEHIEKLMSQLDNTKNRLQGVIAKEQDYLGKIGELKREKQDLSRDVDGLLEEMEELEEGLQKQQMSREDLENEVEVLRGELDRLKERSEKRGRKKKVSENVAKRLRVLYKNLEFTDRAIDGFVALTPDFQLKGEEVIHQLNENDELVSVKRKVFGKGGKMNVLEVNFAYSGRIYFQKNSKGTIRVLAIGTKNSQSQDLTYIGKWCE
;
A
#
# COMPACT_ATOMS: atom_id res chain seq x y z
N MET A 1 13.76 46.91 5.07
CA MET A 1 14.95 47.75 5.36
C MET A 1 16.23 46.92 5.57
N LYS A 2 16.64 46.10 4.59
CA LYS A 2 17.95 45.43 4.60
C LYS A 2 18.55 45.66 3.22
N ASN A 3 19.77 46.19 3.15
CA ASN A 3 20.55 46.45 1.94
C ASN A 3 20.44 47.86 1.34
N ILE A 4 20.43 48.91 2.15
CA ILE A 4 21.28 50.05 1.76
C ILE A 4 22.70 49.59 2.08
N PRO A 5 23.53 49.22 1.10
CA PRO A 5 24.85 48.72 1.39
C PRO A 5 25.61 49.82 2.14
N TYR A 6 25.97 49.56 3.39
CA TYR A 6 26.75 50.48 4.24
C TYR A 6 28.01 51.00 3.53
N LYS A 7 28.54 50.22 2.57
CA LYS A 7 29.63 50.59 1.66
C LYS A 7 29.32 51.87 0.84
N ILE A 8 28.10 52.03 0.34
CA ILE A 8 27.68 53.20 -0.45
C ILE A 8 27.49 54.42 0.45
N LEU A 9 26.90 54.23 1.63
CA LEU A 9 26.75 55.32 2.60
C LEU A 9 28.11 55.83 3.09
N PHE A 10 29.04 54.91 3.37
CA PHE A 10 30.43 55.24 3.70
C PHE A 10 31.11 55.99 2.55
N LEU A 11 30.99 55.50 1.31
CA LEU A 11 31.56 56.18 0.14
C LEU A 11 31.01 57.61 0.00
N CYS A 12 29.71 57.82 0.10
CA CYS A 12 29.10 59.16 -0.02
C CYS A 12 29.49 60.12 1.12
N ILE A 13 29.88 59.62 2.29
CA ILE A 13 30.34 60.46 3.41
C ILE A 13 31.82 60.82 3.27
N PHE A 14 32.66 59.88 2.85
CA PHE A 14 34.11 60.06 2.76
C PHE A 14 34.59 60.67 1.43
N LEU A 15 33.84 60.48 0.35
CA LEU A 15 34.21 61.01 -0.97
C LEU A 15 34.20 62.56 -1.03
N PRO A 16 33.20 63.29 -0.50
CA PRO A 16 33.17 64.75 -0.58
C PRO A 16 34.38 65.44 0.09
N PRO A 17 34.80 65.07 1.32
CA PRO A 17 35.99 65.66 1.93
C PRO A 17 37.28 65.37 1.16
N VAL A 18 37.45 64.15 0.64
CA VAL A 18 38.63 63.77 -0.13
C VAL A 18 38.70 64.54 -1.44
N CYS A 19 37.59 64.58 -2.20
CA CYS A 19 37.51 65.37 -3.43
C CYS A 19 37.74 66.85 -3.16
N TYR A 20 37.19 67.39 -2.07
CA TYR A 20 37.39 68.77 -1.66
C TYR A 20 38.88 69.10 -1.44
N ILE A 21 39.61 68.28 -0.67
CA ILE A 21 41.05 68.50 -0.41
C ILE A 21 41.85 68.48 -1.71
N VAL A 22 41.61 67.48 -2.57
CA VAL A 22 42.30 67.35 -3.87
C VAL A 22 41.99 68.55 -4.77
N THR A 23 40.74 69.02 -4.79
CA THR A 23 40.35 70.16 -5.63
C THR A 23 40.95 71.48 -5.16
N ILE A 24 41.06 71.71 -3.84
CA ILE A 24 41.74 72.90 -3.32
C ILE A 24 43.22 72.86 -3.68
N GLN A 25 43.90 71.74 -3.43
CA GLN A 25 45.33 71.63 -3.72
C GLN A 25 45.63 71.79 -5.21
N SER A 26 44.78 71.23 -6.07
CA SER A 26 44.89 71.40 -7.53
C SER A 26 44.64 72.85 -7.96
N LEU A 27 43.67 73.52 -7.34
CA LEU A 27 43.34 74.91 -7.64
C LEU A 27 44.43 75.87 -7.16
N GLU A 28 45.04 75.62 -5.99
CA GLU A 28 46.19 76.36 -5.49
C GLU A 28 47.37 76.27 -6.46
N GLY A 29 47.72 75.05 -6.91
CA GLY A 29 48.81 74.86 -7.87
C GLY A 29 48.53 75.50 -9.23
N TYR A 30 47.28 75.44 -9.72
CA TYR A 30 46.89 76.06 -10.98
C TYR A 30 46.96 77.60 -10.91
N LEU A 31 46.41 78.19 -9.84
CA LEU A 31 46.46 79.63 -9.62
C LEU A 31 47.90 80.11 -9.40
N GLN A 32 48.72 79.37 -8.66
CA GLN A 32 50.11 79.70 -8.44
C GLN A 32 50.89 79.80 -9.76
N LYS A 33 50.75 78.82 -10.66
CA LYS A 33 51.40 78.86 -11.98
C LYS A 33 50.95 80.06 -12.82
N ARG A 34 49.66 80.37 -12.80
CA ARG A 34 49.10 81.51 -13.54
C ARG A 34 49.55 82.86 -12.97
N GLU A 35 49.62 82.98 -11.65
CA GLU A 35 50.10 84.20 -10.99
C GLU A 35 51.59 84.42 -11.24
N ILE A 36 52.44 83.38 -11.16
CA ILE A 36 53.89 83.50 -11.46
C ILE A 36 54.10 84.03 -12.88
N ALA A 37 53.37 83.49 -13.86
CA ALA A 37 53.46 83.95 -15.25
C ALA A 37 53.03 85.42 -15.41
N THR A 38 52.00 85.85 -14.68
CA THR A 38 51.50 87.24 -14.73
C THR A 38 52.43 88.19 -13.97
N LEU A 39 53.04 87.74 -12.87
CA LEU A 39 53.94 88.56 -12.06
C LEU A 39 55.26 88.83 -12.78
N ASN A 40 55.83 87.85 -13.48
CA ASN A 40 57.07 88.03 -14.22
C ASN A 40 56.97 89.17 -15.25
N ASP A 41 55.79 89.42 -15.81
CA ASP A 41 55.52 90.49 -16.78
C ASP A 41 55.32 91.88 -16.12
N VAL A 42 54.96 91.92 -14.82
CA VAL A 42 54.64 93.15 -14.07
C VAL A 42 55.80 93.63 -13.21
N VAL A 43 56.77 92.77 -12.90
CA VAL A 43 57.87 93.09 -11.97
C VAL A 43 58.84 94.14 -12.52
N ILE A 44 59.02 94.25 -13.85
CA ILE A 44 59.89 95.27 -14.47
C ILE A 44 59.13 95.91 -15.64
N GLN A 45 58.56 97.11 -15.44
CA GLN A 45 57.80 97.81 -16.48
C GLN A 45 58.65 98.82 -17.27
N HIS A 46 59.72 99.36 -16.68
CA HIS A 46 60.55 100.40 -17.29
C HIS A 46 62.05 100.14 -17.08
N PRO A 47 62.68 99.23 -17.86
CA PRO A 47 64.11 98.92 -17.70
C PRO A 47 65.00 100.16 -17.89
N ASP A 48 64.61 101.08 -18.76
CA ASP A 48 65.40 102.28 -19.09
C ASP A 48 65.57 103.24 -17.89
N ALA A 49 64.53 103.37 -17.05
CA ALA A 49 64.57 104.25 -15.87
C ALA A 49 65.41 103.68 -14.72
N LEU A 50 65.59 102.36 -14.67
CA LEU A 50 66.42 101.64 -13.68
C LEU A 50 67.91 101.77 -14.01
N TYR A 51 68.27 101.77 -15.30
CA TYR A 51 69.65 101.96 -15.77
C TYR A 51 70.13 103.40 -15.59
N GLU A 52 69.23 104.37 -15.59
CA GLU A 52 69.55 105.77 -15.29
C GLU A 52 69.67 106.07 -13.78
N GLY A 53 69.38 105.10 -12.92
CA GLY A 53 69.52 105.22 -11.45
C GLY A 53 68.47 106.12 -10.79
N ARG A 54 67.39 106.49 -11.49
CA ARG A 54 66.37 107.42 -10.98
C ARG A 54 65.57 106.86 -9.79
N TYR A 55 65.47 105.53 -9.70
CA TYR A 55 64.84 104.78 -8.62
C TYR A 55 65.64 103.50 -8.34
N SER A 56 65.57 102.99 -7.11
CA SER A 56 66.15 101.68 -6.79
C SER A 56 65.25 100.54 -7.29
N VAL A 57 65.84 99.41 -7.72
CA VAL A 57 65.08 98.18 -8.07
C VAL A 57 64.12 97.78 -6.95
N ARG A 58 64.52 97.98 -5.69
CA ARG A 58 63.72 97.67 -4.50
C ARG A 58 62.44 98.54 -4.42
N GLU A 59 62.54 99.83 -4.69
CA GLU A 59 61.39 100.75 -4.64
C GLU A 59 60.41 100.53 -5.78
N GLU A 60 60.90 100.27 -7.00
CA GLU A 60 60.04 99.99 -8.15
C GLU A 60 59.28 98.67 -7.99
N VAL A 61 59.97 97.61 -7.54
CA VAL A 61 59.35 96.31 -7.25
C VAL A 61 58.31 96.45 -6.13
N ASN A 62 58.59 97.20 -5.06
CA ASN A 62 57.64 97.42 -3.96
C ASN A 62 56.40 98.23 -4.40
N SER A 63 56.59 99.29 -5.19
CA SER A 63 55.50 100.14 -5.70
C SER A 63 54.60 99.39 -6.69
N ASN A 64 55.20 98.64 -7.62
CA ASN A 64 54.47 97.87 -8.63
C ASN A 64 53.72 96.68 -8.01
N LEU A 65 54.37 95.92 -7.13
CA LEU A 65 53.71 94.82 -6.39
C LEU A 65 52.62 95.35 -5.46
N GLY A 66 52.86 96.47 -4.76
CA GLY A 66 51.85 97.11 -3.92
C GLY A 66 50.60 97.56 -4.70
N ARG A 67 50.79 98.08 -5.92
CA ARG A 67 49.69 98.46 -6.83
C ARG A 67 48.94 97.23 -7.36
N TYR A 68 49.65 96.14 -7.68
CA TYR A 68 49.08 94.88 -8.14
C TYR A 68 48.22 94.21 -7.05
N LEU A 69 48.74 94.13 -5.82
CA LEU A 69 48.04 93.58 -4.66
C LEU A 69 46.73 94.33 -4.36
N LYS A 70 46.76 95.68 -4.39
CA LYS A 70 45.57 96.54 -4.14
C LYS A 70 44.47 96.40 -5.20
N LYS A 71 44.82 96.12 -6.46
CA LYS A 71 43.85 95.95 -7.56
C LYS A 71 43.19 94.56 -7.57
N SER A 72 43.77 93.58 -6.86
CA SER A 72 43.29 92.21 -6.89
C SER A 72 42.05 92.01 -5.99
N LEU A 73 40.89 91.77 -6.62
CA LEU A 73 39.64 91.35 -5.93
C LEU A 73 39.76 89.97 -5.25
N LYS A 74 40.90 89.29 -5.40
CA LYS A 74 41.21 87.95 -4.89
C LYS A 74 41.29 87.90 -3.37
N ALA A 75 41.61 89.02 -2.72
CA ALA A 75 41.59 89.13 -1.25
C ALA A 75 40.17 88.96 -0.67
N ARG A 76 39.13 89.45 -1.36
CA ARG A 76 37.71 89.25 -0.95
C ARG A 76 37.25 87.80 -1.09
N LEU A 77 37.87 87.04 -1.99
CA LEU A 77 37.61 85.62 -2.21
C LEU A 77 38.37 84.72 -1.22
N GLY A 78 39.13 85.30 -0.28
CA GLY A 78 39.86 84.57 0.77
C GLY A 78 41.15 83.90 0.30
N VAL A 79 41.69 84.35 -0.84
CA VAL A 79 42.98 83.93 -1.36
C VAL A 79 44.06 84.83 -0.77
N VAL A 80 44.98 84.25 0.01
CA VAL A 80 46.16 84.96 0.52
C VAL A 80 47.30 84.74 -0.46
N VAL A 81 47.76 85.81 -1.08
CA VAL A 81 48.89 85.79 -1.99
C VAL A 81 50.11 86.32 -1.24
N THR A 82 51.05 85.45 -0.91
CA THR A 82 52.36 85.81 -0.37
C THR A 82 53.34 85.86 -1.51
N ILE A 83 53.83 87.05 -1.85
CA ILE A 83 54.80 87.25 -2.93
C ILE A 83 56.18 87.39 -2.29
N LEU A 84 57.15 86.62 -2.78
CA LEU A 84 58.54 86.66 -2.35
C LEU A 84 59.41 86.83 -3.59
N VAL A 85 60.13 87.94 -3.67
CA VAL A 85 61.05 88.20 -4.78
C VAL A 85 62.47 88.09 -4.25
N LYS A 86 63.29 87.25 -4.87
CA LYS A 86 64.68 86.99 -4.49
C LYS A 86 65.61 87.10 -5.69
N THR A 87 66.86 87.51 -5.46
CA THR A 87 67.94 87.33 -6.44
C THR A 87 68.43 85.87 -6.42
N LYS A 88 69.16 85.43 -7.46
CA LYS A 88 69.79 84.08 -7.47
C LYS A 88 70.72 83.85 -6.28
N ASP A 89 71.32 84.91 -5.74
CA ASP A 89 72.19 84.87 -4.56
C ASP A 89 71.41 84.82 -3.23
N GLY A 90 70.08 84.72 -3.29
CA GLY A 90 69.22 84.55 -2.11
C GLY A 90 68.85 85.85 -1.40
N HIS A 91 69.22 87.01 -1.94
CA HIS A 91 68.85 88.30 -1.36
C HIS A 91 67.37 88.61 -1.59
N ILE A 92 66.64 88.86 -0.50
CA ILE A 92 65.20 89.15 -0.52
C ILE A 92 64.98 90.62 -0.90
N LEU A 93 64.29 90.84 -2.02
CA LEU A 93 63.93 92.17 -2.52
C LEU A 93 62.55 92.62 -2.03
N TYR A 94 61.64 91.67 -1.77
CA TYR A 94 60.27 91.95 -1.29
C TYR A 94 59.77 90.79 -0.40
N PRO A 95 59.06 91.05 0.73
CA PRO A 95 58.65 92.34 1.28
C PRO A 95 59.79 93.08 2.01
N GLY A 96 59.85 94.42 1.88
CA GLY A 96 60.98 95.27 2.30
C GLY A 96 61.20 95.47 3.80
N GLY A 97 60.95 94.44 4.63
CA GLY A 97 61.02 94.56 6.10
C GLY A 97 61.98 93.61 6.81
N VAL A 98 62.77 92.78 6.11
CA VAL A 98 63.58 91.74 6.75
C VAL A 98 64.99 91.70 6.13
N GLY A 99 65.89 92.56 6.62
CA GLY A 99 67.31 92.50 6.31
C GLY A 99 68.06 93.79 6.64
N ASN A 100 68.88 93.74 7.71
CA ASN A 100 69.83 94.76 8.18
C ASN A 100 69.26 96.08 8.73
N GLN A 101 68.73 96.04 9.95
CA GLN A 101 68.79 97.22 10.84
C GLN A 101 70.21 97.37 11.38
N GLY A 102 71.03 98.13 10.65
CA GLY A 102 72.38 98.50 11.04
C GLY A 102 72.89 99.60 10.11
N LYS A 103 72.71 100.84 10.56
CA LYS A 103 73.02 102.14 9.91
C LYS A 103 71.99 102.64 8.89
N GLU A 104 71.02 103.38 9.40
CA GLU A 104 70.46 104.53 8.67
C GLU A 104 70.68 105.77 9.57
N ASP A 105 71.79 106.46 9.30
CA ASP A 105 71.96 107.84 9.72
C ASP A 105 70.95 108.70 8.95
N ASN A 106 70.34 109.64 9.67
CA ASN A 106 69.50 110.69 9.13
C ASN A 106 70.27 111.54 8.12
N GLU A 107 70.14 111.28 6.82
CA GLU A 107 70.40 112.25 5.76
C GLU A 107 69.27 112.26 4.72
N SER A 108 68.11 112.74 5.16
CA SER A 108 67.14 113.36 4.25
C SER A 108 67.66 114.75 3.86
N GLY A 109 68.54 114.83 2.86
CA GLY A 109 69.11 116.11 2.43
C GLY A 109 69.99 116.14 1.18
N LEU A 110 70.48 115.00 0.67
CA LEU A 110 71.39 114.94 -0.49
C LEU A 110 71.07 113.74 -1.42
N GLN A 111 69.84 113.65 -1.93
CA GLN A 111 69.43 112.59 -2.89
C GLN A 111 69.78 112.91 -4.36
N GLY A 112 70.59 113.94 -4.64
CA GLY A 112 70.86 114.41 -6.00
C GLY A 112 72.18 113.95 -6.64
N LEU A 113 73.01 113.11 -6.00
CA LEU A 113 74.38 112.86 -6.48
C LEU A 113 74.84 111.39 -6.59
N ASN A 114 74.05 110.40 -6.17
CA ASN A 114 74.46 108.98 -6.23
C ASN A 114 73.73 108.15 -7.31
N TYR A 115 73.29 108.78 -8.40
CA TYR A 115 72.64 108.08 -9.53
C TYR A 115 73.51 106.98 -10.13
N VAL A 116 74.83 107.19 -10.20
CA VAL A 116 75.77 106.20 -10.77
C VAL A 116 75.92 104.97 -9.88
N GLU A 117 75.95 105.16 -8.57
CA GLU A 117 76.07 104.07 -7.60
C GLU A 117 74.77 103.26 -7.53
N THR A 118 73.62 103.93 -7.50
CA THR A 118 72.30 103.28 -7.59
C THR A 118 72.11 102.54 -8.92
N ALA A 119 72.57 103.10 -10.05
CA ALA A 119 72.53 102.43 -11.35
C ALA A 119 73.43 101.19 -11.40
N ALA A 120 74.63 101.24 -10.80
CA ALA A 120 75.54 100.09 -10.74
C ALA A 120 74.98 98.96 -9.87
N GLU A 121 74.38 99.28 -8.72
CA GLU A 121 73.69 98.31 -7.88
C GLU A 121 72.47 97.69 -8.58
N ASN A 122 71.66 98.53 -9.24
CA ASN A 122 70.54 98.07 -10.05
C ASN A 122 71.00 97.11 -11.16
N TYR A 123 72.10 97.44 -11.86
CA TYR A 123 72.67 96.60 -12.92
C TYR A 123 73.12 95.24 -12.37
N ARG A 124 73.76 95.21 -11.20
CA ARG A 124 74.17 93.96 -10.55
C ARG A 124 72.96 93.08 -10.23
N ILE A 125 71.95 93.64 -9.57
CA ILE A 125 70.71 92.93 -9.18
C ILE A 125 69.95 92.38 -10.41
N LEU A 126 69.91 93.16 -11.50
CA LEU A 126 69.26 92.75 -12.75
C LEU A 126 70.04 91.63 -13.48
N ASN A 127 71.38 91.70 -13.49
CA ASN A 127 72.23 90.68 -14.12
C ASN A 127 72.22 89.34 -13.36
N ASP A 128 72.10 89.39 -12.03
CA ASP A 128 71.95 88.20 -11.19
C ASP A 128 70.62 87.47 -11.47
N GLY A 129 69.63 88.18 -11.99
CA GLY A 129 68.33 87.65 -12.38
C GLY A 129 67.39 87.51 -11.18
N LEU A 130 66.14 87.98 -11.35
CA LEU A 130 65.12 87.93 -10.32
C LEU A 130 64.32 86.63 -10.42
N GLN A 131 64.23 85.91 -9.31
CA GLN A 131 63.33 84.78 -9.13
C GLN A 131 62.13 85.22 -8.31
N VAL A 132 60.94 85.00 -8.87
CA VAL A 132 59.67 85.38 -8.25
C VAL A 132 58.97 84.13 -7.74
N ASP A 133 58.98 83.96 -6.42
CA ASP A 133 58.25 82.90 -5.75
C ASP A 133 56.90 83.45 -5.26
N VAL A 134 55.80 82.96 -5.86
CA VAL A 134 54.45 83.28 -5.38
C VAL A 134 53.95 82.10 -4.56
N GLY A 135 53.73 82.31 -3.27
CA GLY A 135 53.03 81.38 -2.39
C GLY A 135 51.56 81.75 -2.30
N LEU A 136 50.69 80.96 -2.93
CA LEU A 136 49.25 81.19 -2.90
C LEU A 136 48.62 80.19 -1.92
N LYS A 137 48.08 80.69 -0.81
CA LYS A 137 47.37 79.87 0.18
C LYS A 137 45.91 80.27 0.18
N ILE A 138 45.03 79.35 -0.15
CA ILE A 138 43.59 79.55 -0.01
C ILE A 138 43.26 79.33 1.47
N ARG A 139 42.72 80.34 2.14
CA ARG A 139 42.34 80.18 3.55
C ARG A 139 41.22 79.12 3.62
N HIS A 140 41.44 78.09 4.41
CA HIS A 140 40.36 77.18 4.83
C HIS A 140 39.28 78.03 5.49
N ASN A 141 38.01 77.84 5.10
CA ASN A 141 36.86 78.69 5.44
C ASN A 141 36.69 80.00 4.60
N SER A 142 37.34 80.10 3.44
CA SER A 142 36.99 81.13 2.44
C SER A 142 35.64 80.82 1.78
N TRP A 143 34.97 81.85 1.26
CA TRP A 143 33.69 81.68 0.56
C TRP A 143 33.79 80.71 -0.63
N LEU A 144 34.92 80.73 -1.34
CA LEU A 144 35.22 79.80 -2.43
C LEU A 144 35.33 78.35 -1.94
N SER A 145 36.12 78.12 -0.88
CA SER A 145 36.25 76.82 -0.23
C SER A 145 34.89 76.28 0.22
N ASN A 146 34.09 77.11 0.90
CA ASN A 146 32.79 76.68 1.43
C ASN A 146 31.79 76.38 0.31
N SER A 147 31.82 77.14 -0.79
CA SER A 147 30.98 76.88 -1.97
C SER A 147 31.31 75.53 -2.62
N ILE A 148 32.60 75.20 -2.77
CA ILE A 148 33.05 73.91 -3.31
C ILE A 148 32.62 72.76 -2.40
N LEU A 149 32.77 72.92 -1.08
CA LEU A 149 32.35 71.91 -0.10
C LEU A 149 30.83 71.64 -0.18
N VAL A 150 30.01 72.70 -0.18
CA VAL A 150 28.54 72.59 -0.29
C VAL A 150 28.13 71.92 -1.58
N PHE A 151 28.80 72.24 -2.70
CA PHE A 151 28.53 71.60 -3.99
C PHE A 151 28.76 70.07 -3.93
N TYR A 152 29.88 69.62 -3.35
CA TYR A 152 30.15 68.18 -3.22
C TYR A 152 29.21 67.47 -2.24
N ILE A 153 28.83 68.12 -1.14
CA ILE A 153 27.83 67.56 -0.20
C ILE A 153 26.47 67.40 -0.91
N PHE A 154 26.06 68.41 -1.69
CA PHE A 154 24.81 68.35 -2.44
C PHE A 154 24.83 67.24 -3.50
N LEU A 155 25.93 67.11 -4.25
CA LEU A 155 26.10 66.06 -5.24
C LEU A 155 26.00 64.66 -4.61
N ALA A 156 26.65 64.44 -3.46
CA ALA A 156 26.58 63.19 -2.72
C ALA A 156 25.17 62.88 -2.21
N ALA A 157 24.44 63.90 -1.73
CA ALA A 157 23.05 63.74 -1.29
C ALA A 157 22.10 63.35 -2.44
N VAL A 158 22.28 63.92 -3.63
CA VAL A 158 21.50 63.56 -4.82
C VAL A 158 21.75 62.11 -5.23
N VAL A 159 23.01 61.69 -5.28
CA VAL A 159 23.39 60.30 -5.58
C VAL A 159 22.78 59.33 -4.57
N LEU A 160 22.87 59.66 -3.27
CA LEU A 160 22.28 58.84 -2.21
C LEU A 160 20.75 58.72 -2.39
N ARG A 161 20.05 59.83 -2.65
CA ARG A 161 18.60 59.82 -2.87
C ARG A 161 18.20 58.93 -4.04
N PHE A 162 18.96 59.00 -5.15
CA PHE A 162 18.69 58.20 -6.33
C PHE A 162 18.86 56.69 -6.05
N LEU A 163 19.93 56.32 -5.34
CA LEU A 163 20.20 54.92 -5.00
C LEU A 163 19.20 54.36 -3.98
N VAL A 164 18.80 55.14 -2.97
CA VAL A 164 17.78 54.72 -2.00
C VAL A 164 16.42 54.50 -2.67
N LYS A 165 16.02 55.38 -3.59
CA LYS A 165 14.79 55.21 -4.38
C LYS A 165 14.82 53.93 -5.22
N ARG A 166 15.95 53.64 -5.88
CA ARG A 166 16.12 52.39 -6.64
C ARG A 166 16.04 51.15 -5.74
N GLY A 167 16.70 51.18 -4.59
CA GLY A 167 16.68 50.07 -3.64
C GLY A 167 15.29 49.79 -3.04
N LEU A 168 14.48 50.84 -2.82
CA LEU A 168 13.09 50.69 -2.36
C LEU A 168 12.22 50.03 -3.44
N ALA A 169 12.31 50.47 -4.68
CA ALA A 169 11.53 49.88 -5.78
C ALA A 169 11.90 48.40 -6.02
N GLU A 170 13.17 48.03 -5.88
CA GLU A 170 13.58 46.61 -5.95
C GLU A 170 13.10 45.79 -4.77
N ALA A 171 13.01 46.39 -3.57
CA ALA A 171 12.47 45.72 -2.39
C ALA A 171 10.97 45.48 -2.52
N GLU A 172 10.21 46.46 -3.02
CA GLU A 172 8.77 46.34 -3.29
C GLU A 172 8.49 45.21 -4.29
N ARG A 173 9.24 45.13 -5.40
CA ARG A 173 9.09 44.04 -6.38
C ARG A 173 9.33 42.66 -5.78
N LYS A 174 10.35 42.53 -4.92
CA LYS A 174 10.61 41.25 -4.22
C LYS A 174 9.49 40.92 -3.25
N GLU A 175 8.91 41.91 -2.59
CA GLU A 175 7.78 41.71 -1.70
C GLU A 175 6.54 41.26 -2.46
N GLU A 176 6.25 41.86 -3.62
CA GLU A 176 5.19 41.42 -4.54
C GLU A 176 5.43 39.98 -5.02
N GLU A 177 6.64 39.65 -5.50
CA GLU A 177 7.00 38.28 -5.89
C GLU A 177 6.84 37.32 -4.72
N HIS A 178 7.25 37.68 -3.50
CA HIS A 178 7.08 36.84 -2.32
C HIS A 178 5.60 36.63 -1.97
N LEU A 179 4.75 37.66 -2.10
CA LEU A 179 3.31 37.54 -1.88
C LEU A 179 2.66 36.62 -2.91
N GLU A 180 3.01 36.75 -4.20
CA GLU A 180 2.54 35.85 -5.25
C GLU A 180 2.95 34.38 -4.99
N HIS A 181 4.19 34.16 -4.53
CA HIS A 181 4.66 32.83 -4.16
C HIS A 181 3.88 32.27 -2.96
N ILE A 182 3.59 33.09 -1.96
CA ILE A 182 2.78 32.68 -0.80
C ILE A 182 1.36 32.33 -1.26
N GLU A 183 0.73 33.15 -2.10
CA GLU A 183 -0.60 32.89 -2.63
C GLU A 183 -0.65 31.58 -3.43
N LYS A 184 0.35 31.35 -4.29
CA LYS A 184 0.50 30.11 -5.04
C LYS A 184 0.64 28.89 -4.11
N LEU A 185 1.45 29.00 -3.05
CA LEU A 185 1.60 27.94 -2.06
C LEU A 185 0.30 27.70 -1.29
N MET A 186 -0.44 28.75 -0.93
CA MET A 186 -1.75 28.62 -0.29
C MET A 186 -2.76 27.91 -1.20
N SER A 187 -2.80 28.27 -2.50
CA SER A 187 -3.66 27.60 -3.48
C SER A 187 -3.29 26.13 -3.67
N GLN A 188 -1.99 25.81 -3.69
CA GLN A 188 -1.51 24.43 -3.72
C GLN A 188 -1.93 23.66 -2.47
N LEU A 189 -1.78 24.27 -1.28
CA LEU A 189 -2.19 23.68 -0.02
C LEU A 189 -3.70 23.38 -0.03
N ASP A 190 -4.52 24.33 -0.45
CA ASP A 190 -5.98 24.15 -0.50
C ASP A 190 -6.38 23.04 -1.48
N ASN A 191 -5.78 23.03 -2.68
CA ASN A 191 -5.99 21.95 -3.64
C ASN A 191 -5.59 20.58 -3.10
N THR A 192 -4.45 20.48 -2.41
CA THR A 192 -4.02 19.21 -1.80
C THR A 192 -4.94 18.78 -0.66
N LYS A 193 -5.43 19.73 0.15
CA LYS A 193 -6.42 19.47 1.20
C LYS A 193 -7.74 18.96 0.62
N ASN A 194 -8.24 19.59 -0.45
CA ASN A 194 -9.46 19.15 -1.14
C ASN A 194 -9.30 17.75 -1.75
N ARG A 195 -8.12 17.45 -2.34
CA ARG A 195 -7.79 16.10 -2.82
C ARG A 195 -7.77 15.08 -1.67
N LEU A 196 -7.19 15.43 -0.54
CA LEU A 196 -7.15 14.56 0.63
C LEU A 196 -8.55 14.29 1.18
N GLN A 197 -9.41 15.31 1.29
CA GLN A 197 -10.81 15.13 1.66
C GLN A 197 -11.56 14.22 0.69
N GLY A 198 -11.31 14.35 -0.62
CA GLY A 198 -11.87 13.45 -1.62
C GLY A 198 -11.40 12.00 -1.47
N VAL A 199 -10.16 11.77 -1.04
CA VAL A 199 -9.66 10.42 -0.73
C VAL A 199 -10.30 9.87 0.54
N ILE A 200 -10.44 10.68 1.59
CA ILE A 200 -11.11 10.29 2.83
C ILE A 200 -12.57 9.87 2.57
N ALA A 201 -13.29 10.63 1.73
CA ALA A 201 -14.65 10.27 1.34
C ALA A 201 -14.70 8.91 0.61
N LYS A 202 -13.77 8.66 -0.33
CA LYS A 202 -13.67 7.36 -1.01
C LYS A 202 -13.31 6.22 -0.07
N GLU A 203 -12.45 6.46 0.91
CA GLU A 203 -12.10 5.47 1.92
C GLU A 203 -13.33 5.08 2.77
N GLN A 204 -14.15 6.05 3.16
CA GLN A 204 -15.42 5.79 3.85
C GLN A 204 -16.38 4.97 3.00
N ASP A 205 -16.51 5.28 1.70
CA ASP A 205 -17.32 4.50 0.77
C ASP A 205 -16.82 3.04 0.64
N TYR A 206 -15.50 2.84 0.56
CA TYR A 206 -14.92 1.50 0.49
C TYR A 206 -15.11 0.72 1.79
N LEU A 207 -14.96 1.36 2.94
CA LEU A 207 -15.24 0.74 4.24
C LEU A 207 -16.73 0.35 4.35
N GLY A 208 -17.63 1.18 3.84
CA GLY A 208 -19.06 0.87 3.72
C GLY A 208 -19.30 -0.39 2.89
N LYS A 209 -18.75 -0.43 1.67
CA LYS A 209 -18.86 -1.59 0.75
C LYS A 209 -18.26 -2.87 1.34
N ILE A 210 -17.12 -2.78 2.02
CA ILE A 210 -16.51 -3.92 2.72
C ILE A 210 -17.43 -4.41 3.83
N GLY A 211 -18.09 -3.50 4.56
CA GLY A 211 -19.08 -3.84 5.58
C GLY A 211 -20.30 -4.57 5.00
N GLU A 212 -20.83 -4.11 3.87
CA GLU A 212 -21.93 -4.76 3.15
C GLU A 212 -21.53 -6.16 2.66
N LEU A 213 -20.41 -6.28 1.94
CA LEU A 213 -19.90 -7.57 1.47
C LEU A 213 -19.64 -8.56 2.62
N LYS A 214 -19.20 -8.07 3.78
CA LYS A 214 -19.01 -8.91 4.96
C LYS A 214 -20.35 -9.43 5.50
N ARG A 215 -21.41 -8.62 5.49
CA ARG A 215 -22.76 -9.05 5.87
C ARG A 215 -23.31 -10.05 4.87
N GLU A 216 -23.25 -9.75 3.57
CA GLU A 216 -23.68 -10.67 2.52
C GLU A 216 -22.96 -12.02 2.61
N LYS A 217 -21.64 -12.01 2.84
CA LYS A 217 -20.88 -13.24 3.07
C LYS A 217 -21.36 -14.02 4.29
N GLN A 218 -21.67 -13.32 5.38
CA GLN A 218 -22.16 -13.96 6.60
C GLN A 218 -23.55 -14.56 6.39
N ASP A 219 -24.44 -13.84 5.71
CA ASP A 219 -25.79 -14.32 5.38
C ASP A 219 -25.72 -15.52 4.44
N LEU A 220 -24.92 -15.45 3.37
CA LEU A 220 -24.68 -16.57 2.47
C LEU A 220 -24.07 -17.78 3.18
N SER A 221 -23.16 -17.57 4.15
CA SER A 221 -22.61 -18.66 4.95
C SER A 221 -23.71 -19.37 5.77
N ARG A 222 -24.64 -18.61 6.35
CA ARG A 222 -25.77 -19.16 7.11
C ARG A 222 -26.75 -19.90 6.21
N ASP A 223 -27.01 -19.37 5.03
CA ASP A 223 -27.84 -20.04 4.02
C ASP A 223 -27.20 -21.36 3.57
N VAL A 224 -25.88 -21.37 3.34
CA VAL A 224 -25.12 -22.58 3.00
C VAL A 224 -25.18 -23.60 4.15
N ASP A 225 -24.97 -23.16 5.40
CA ASP A 225 -25.05 -24.05 6.56
C ASP A 225 -26.46 -24.66 6.69
N GLY A 226 -27.52 -23.86 6.46
CA GLY A 226 -28.89 -24.36 6.46
C GLY A 226 -29.16 -25.37 5.34
N LEU A 227 -28.66 -25.13 4.12
CA LEU A 227 -28.76 -26.10 3.03
C LEU A 227 -28.00 -27.39 3.31
N LEU A 228 -26.85 -27.32 4.00
CA LEU A 228 -26.09 -28.51 4.39
C LEU A 228 -26.84 -29.33 5.45
N GLU A 229 -27.49 -28.67 6.42
CA GLU A 229 -28.33 -29.35 7.42
C GLU A 229 -29.54 -30.03 6.75
N GLU A 230 -30.22 -29.36 5.81
CA GLU A 230 -31.30 -29.98 5.01
C GLU A 230 -30.80 -31.19 4.19
N MET A 231 -29.58 -31.11 3.63
CA MET A 231 -28.99 -32.24 2.91
C MET A 231 -28.69 -33.42 3.83
N GLU A 232 -28.18 -33.17 5.04
CA GLU A 232 -27.91 -34.20 6.04
C GLU A 232 -29.21 -34.88 6.48
N GLU A 233 -30.27 -34.12 6.73
CA GLU A 233 -31.60 -34.67 7.05
C GLU A 233 -32.16 -35.54 5.91
N LEU A 234 -32.02 -35.09 4.67
CA LEU A 234 -32.45 -35.86 3.49
C LEU A 234 -31.62 -37.13 3.30
N GLU A 235 -30.31 -37.09 3.55
CA GLU A 235 -29.44 -38.26 3.48
C GLU A 235 -29.79 -39.28 4.56
N GLU A 236 -30.02 -38.85 5.80
CA GLU A 236 -30.51 -39.71 6.86
C GLU A 236 -31.88 -40.33 6.51
N GLY A 237 -32.79 -39.54 5.95
CA GLY A 237 -34.11 -39.99 5.49
C GLY A 237 -33.99 -41.08 4.42
N LEU A 238 -33.10 -40.87 3.44
CA LEU A 238 -32.79 -41.83 2.39
C LEU A 238 -32.19 -43.12 2.95
N GLN A 239 -31.24 -43.04 3.89
CA GLN A 239 -30.66 -44.21 4.54
C GLN A 239 -31.71 -45.02 5.30
N LYS A 240 -32.58 -44.35 6.08
CA LYS A 240 -33.70 -45.01 6.80
C LYS A 240 -34.66 -45.70 5.84
N GLN A 241 -34.99 -45.06 4.71
CA GLN A 241 -35.84 -45.64 3.68
C GLN A 241 -35.16 -46.82 2.97
N GLN A 242 -33.85 -46.72 2.69
CA GLN A 242 -33.09 -47.80 2.08
C GLN A 242 -33.03 -49.02 2.99
N MET A 243 -32.70 -48.85 4.28
CA MET A 243 -32.72 -49.94 5.26
C MET A 243 -34.10 -50.60 5.34
N SER A 244 -35.17 -49.81 5.41
CA SER A 244 -36.54 -50.33 5.41
C SER A 244 -36.86 -51.12 4.14
N ARG A 245 -36.34 -50.69 2.98
CA ARG A 245 -36.53 -51.40 1.71
C ARG A 245 -35.76 -52.71 1.69
N GLU A 246 -34.52 -52.73 2.17
CA GLU A 246 -33.70 -53.94 2.29
C GLU A 246 -34.34 -54.96 3.25
N ASP A 247 -34.89 -54.51 4.38
CA ASP A 247 -35.61 -55.38 5.33
C ASP A 247 -36.87 -55.98 4.69
N LEU A 248 -37.66 -55.18 3.96
CA LEU A 248 -38.81 -55.65 3.21
C LEU A 248 -38.42 -56.64 2.10
N GLU A 249 -37.35 -56.37 1.36
CA GLU A 249 -36.82 -57.26 0.33
C GLU A 249 -36.39 -58.61 0.94
N ASN A 250 -35.69 -58.58 2.09
CA ASN A 250 -35.31 -59.77 2.84
C ASN A 250 -36.53 -60.56 3.34
N GLU A 251 -37.54 -59.88 3.88
CA GLU A 251 -38.78 -60.53 4.32
C GLU A 251 -39.51 -61.18 3.15
N VAL A 252 -39.59 -60.50 2.00
CA VAL A 252 -40.16 -61.05 0.77
C VAL A 252 -39.39 -62.28 0.30
N GLU A 253 -38.06 -62.28 0.38
CA GLU A 253 -37.24 -63.44 0.02
C GLU A 253 -37.46 -64.63 0.96
N VAL A 254 -37.53 -64.39 2.28
CA VAL A 254 -37.85 -65.42 3.28
C VAL A 254 -39.24 -66.01 3.03
N LEU A 255 -40.25 -65.16 2.85
CA LEU A 255 -41.62 -65.59 2.57
C LEU A 255 -41.73 -66.38 1.26
N ARG A 256 -40.99 -65.98 0.20
CA ARG A 256 -40.89 -66.76 -1.04
C ARG A 256 -40.28 -68.14 -0.79
N GLY A 257 -39.21 -68.23 -0.02
CA GLY A 257 -38.58 -69.50 0.34
C GLY A 257 -39.50 -70.42 1.15
N GLU A 258 -40.29 -69.88 2.07
CA GLU A 258 -41.31 -70.63 2.81
C GLU A 258 -42.43 -71.14 1.90
N LEU A 259 -42.89 -70.29 0.97
CA LEU A 259 -43.91 -70.64 -0.01
C LEU A 259 -43.47 -71.82 -0.87
N ASP A 260 -42.21 -71.83 -1.32
CA ASP A 260 -41.65 -72.91 -2.13
C ASP A 260 -41.51 -74.22 -1.34
N ARG A 261 -41.10 -74.16 -0.06
CA ARG A 261 -41.08 -75.33 0.83
C ARG A 261 -42.48 -75.92 1.05
N LEU A 262 -43.50 -75.07 1.19
CA LEU A 262 -44.89 -75.51 1.33
C LEU A 262 -45.41 -76.15 0.04
N LYS A 263 -45.09 -75.57 -1.13
CA LYS A 263 -45.39 -76.17 -2.44
C LYS A 263 -44.79 -77.56 -2.56
N GLU A 264 -43.50 -77.75 -2.28
CA GLU A 264 -42.87 -79.08 -2.35
C GLU A 264 -43.54 -80.13 -1.43
N ARG A 265 -43.90 -79.73 -0.20
CA ARG A 265 -44.59 -80.62 0.74
C ARG A 265 -45.96 -81.04 0.21
N SER A 266 -46.69 -80.12 -0.41
CA SER A 266 -48.00 -80.39 -1.01
C SER A 266 -47.89 -81.37 -2.18
N GLU A 267 -46.89 -81.22 -3.05
CA GLU A 267 -46.66 -82.10 -4.20
C GLU A 267 -46.27 -83.52 -3.78
N LYS A 268 -45.38 -83.67 -2.80
CA LYS A 268 -44.97 -84.97 -2.25
C LYS A 268 -46.17 -85.72 -1.66
N ARG A 269 -47.09 -85.02 -1.01
CA ARG A 269 -48.34 -85.61 -0.47
C ARG A 269 -49.29 -86.05 -1.59
N GLY A 270 -49.41 -85.25 -2.66
CA GLY A 270 -50.20 -85.60 -3.84
C GLY A 270 -49.71 -86.86 -4.56
N ARG A 271 -48.39 -87.06 -4.69
CA ARG A 271 -47.81 -88.26 -5.32
C ARG A 271 -48.10 -89.55 -4.54
N LYS A 272 -47.97 -89.53 -3.21
CA LYS A 272 -48.26 -90.71 -2.37
C LYS A 272 -49.71 -91.18 -2.49
N LYS A 273 -50.66 -90.24 -2.53
CA LYS A 273 -52.09 -90.55 -2.66
C LYS A 273 -52.43 -91.21 -4.01
N LYS A 274 -51.79 -90.78 -5.11
CA LYS A 274 -52.00 -91.41 -6.43
C LYS A 274 -51.51 -92.86 -6.49
N VAL A 275 -50.40 -93.17 -5.82
CA VAL A 275 -49.84 -94.54 -5.78
C VAL A 275 -50.75 -95.48 -4.99
N SER A 276 -51.27 -95.04 -3.83
CA SER A 276 -52.19 -95.86 -3.03
C SER A 276 -53.52 -96.11 -3.76
N GLU A 277 -54.07 -95.11 -4.44
CA GLU A 277 -55.28 -95.27 -5.27
C GLU A 277 -55.11 -96.27 -6.43
N ASN A 278 -53.94 -96.28 -7.08
CA ASN A 278 -53.66 -97.23 -8.17
C ASN A 278 -53.55 -98.67 -7.66
N VAL A 279 -52.88 -98.87 -6.51
CA VAL A 279 -52.78 -100.19 -5.88
C VAL A 279 -54.13 -100.68 -5.37
N ALA A 280 -54.95 -99.79 -4.79
CA ALA A 280 -56.32 -100.09 -4.39
C ALA A 280 -57.16 -100.63 -5.56
N LYS A 281 -57.07 -99.96 -6.73
CA LYS A 281 -57.77 -100.39 -7.95
C LYS A 281 -57.27 -101.76 -8.43
N ARG A 282 -55.95 -102.00 -8.43
CA ARG A 282 -55.35 -103.29 -8.83
C ARG A 282 -55.86 -104.45 -7.98
N LEU A 283 -55.77 -104.32 -6.65
CA LEU A 283 -56.16 -105.37 -5.72
C LEU A 283 -57.66 -105.68 -5.80
N ARG A 284 -58.51 -104.66 -5.99
CA ARG A 284 -59.96 -104.82 -6.15
C ARG A 284 -60.35 -105.53 -7.44
N VAL A 285 -59.58 -105.35 -8.52
CA VAL A 285 -59.83 -106.01 -9.81
C VAL A 285 -59.40 -107.48 -9.79
N LEU A 286 -58.24 -107.79 -9.20
CA LEU A 286 -57.66 -109.13 -9.21
C LEU A 286 -58.34 -110.10 -8.22
N TYR A 287 -58.74 -109.61 -7.04
CA TYR A 287 -59.23 -110.46 -5.96
C TYR A 287 -60.69 -110.17 -5.63
N LYS A 288 -61.61 -110.74 -6.42
CA LYS A 288 -63.06 -110.46 -6.30
C LYS A 288 -63.71 -111.05 -5.04
N ASN A 289 -63.08 -112.06 -4.42
CA ASN A 289 -63.60 -112.68 -3.19
C ASN A 289 -63.04 -112.02 -1.92
N LEU A 290 -62.16 -111.02 -2.08
CA LEU A 290 -61.50 -110.29 -1.01
C LEU A 290 -61.95 -108.83 -0.93
N GLU A 291 -62.11 -108.33 0.29
CA GLU A 291 -62.36 -106.92 0.56
C GLU A 291 -61.19 -106.31 1.34
N PHE A 292 -60.59 -105.24 0.81
CA PHE A 292 -59.43 -104.58 1.42
C PHE A 292 -59.84 -103.27 2.07
N THR A 293 -59.36 -103.02 3.31
CA THR A 293 -59.46 -101.72 3.97
C THR A 293 -58.38 -100.76 3.48
N ASP A 294 -58.61 -99.44 3.63
CA ASP A 294 -57.62 -98.42 3.26
C ASP A 294 -56.29 -98.61 4.01
N ARG A 295 -56.34 -99.06 5.27
CA ARG A 295 -55.15 -99.39 6.06
C ARG A 295 -54.39 -100.61 5.51
N ALA A 296 -55.09 -101.61 4.98
CA ALA A 296 -54.45 -102.76 4.33
C ALA A 296 -53.74 -102.35 3.03
N ILE A 297 -54.34 -101.43 2.27
CA ILE A 297 -53.75 -100.91 1.02
C ILE A 297 -52.51 -100.05 1.32
N ASP A 298 -52.61 -99.13 2.27
CA ASP A 298 -51.47 -98.29 2.68
C ASP A 298 -50.34 -99.14 3.28
N GLY A 299 -50.69 -100.14 4.07
CA GLY A 299 -49.75 -101.11 4.63
C GLY A 299 -49.05 -101.93 3.55
N PHE A 300 -49.77 -102.36 2.52
CA PHE A 300 -49.21 -103.09 1.37
C PHE A 300 -48.27 -102.21 0.53
N VAL A 301 -48.64 -100.95 0.24
CA VAL A 301 -47.78 -100.00 -0.48
C VAL A 301 -46.49 -99.70 0.27
N ALA A 302 -46.53 -99.72 1.61
CA ALA A 302 -45.38 -99.49 2.47
C ALA A 302 -44.42 -100.70 2.57
N LEU A 303 -44.81 -101.88 2.09
CA LEU A 303 -43.93 -103.05 2.05
C LEU A 303 -42.87 -102.92 0.95
N THR A 304 -41.71 -103.54 1.15
CA THR A 304 -40.71 -103.68 0.08
C THR A 304 -41.22 -104.65 -1.01
N PRO A 305 -40.73 -104.56 -2.26
CA PRO A 305 -41.22 -105.37 -3.38
C PRO A 305 -41.24 -106.88 -3.09
N ASP A 306 -40.21 -107.40 -2.40
CA ASP A 306 -40.13 -108.82 -2.03
C ASP A 306 -41.24 -109.26 -1.05
N PHE A 307 -41.61 -108.36 -0.13
CA PHE A 307 -42.72 -108.59 0.80
C PHE A 307 -44.07 -108.39 0.14
N GLN A 308 -44.19 -107.46 -0.82
CA GLN A 308 -45.41 -107.32 -1.62
C GLN A 308 -45.69 -108.59 -2.41
N LEU A 309 -44.67 -109.16 -3.09
CA LEU A 309 -44.82 -110.39 -3.87
C LEU A 309 -45.27 -111.57 -3.01
N LYS A 310 -44.60 -111.80 -1.87
CA LYS A 310 -44.95 -112.89 -0.93
C LYS A 310 -46.29 -112.65 -0.23
N GLY A 311 -46.64 -111.40 0.03
CA GLY A 311 -47.95 -111.03 0.58
C GLY A 311 -49.06 -111.28 -0.45
N GLU A 312 -48.82 -110.92 -1.71
CA GLU A 312 -49.75 -111.10 -2.83
C GLU A 312 -49.98 -112.58 -3.15
N GLU A 313 -48.97 -113.44 -3.00
CA GLU A 313 -49.11 -114.90 -3.08
C GLU A 313 -50.09 -115.45 -2.04
N VAL A 314 -49.98 -115.01 -0.79
CA VAL A 314 -50.91 -115.42 0.28
C VAL A 314 -52.31 -114.85 0.06
N ILE A 315 -52.42 -113.62 -0.45
CA ILE A 315 -53.70 -113.00 -0.83
C ILE A 315 -54.36 -113.80 -1.98
N HIS A 316 -53.59 -114.27 -2.96
CA HIS A 316 -54.10 -115.12 -4.03
C HIS A 316 -54.62 -116.45 -3.50
N GLN A 317 -53.86 -117.12 -2.63
CA GLN A 317 -54.30 -118.35 -1.96
C GLN A 317 -55.59 -118.14 -1.15
N LEU A 318 -55.70 -117.02 -0.42
CA LEU A 318 -56.92 -116.64 0.29
C LEU A 318 -58.12 -116.40 -0.64
N ASN A 319 -57.90 -115.90 -1.86
CA ASN A 319 -58.97 -115.65 -2.83
C ASN A 319 -59.46 -116.93 -3.54
N GLU A 320 -58.57 -117.89 -3.79
CA GLU A 320 -58.89 -119.14 -4.49
C GLU A 320 -59.45 -120.23 -3.56
N ASN A 321 -58.72 -120.56 -2.48
CA ASN A 321 -59.16 -121.54 -1.52
C ASN A 321 -58.55 -121.28 -0.13
N ASP A 322 -59.40 -120.79 0.76
CA ASP A 322 -59.09 -120.37 2.12
C ASP A 322 -58.73 -121.54 3.06
N GLU A 323 -58.99 -122.79 2.67
CA GLU A 323 -58.56 -123.98 3.44
C GLU A 323 -57.07 -124.31 3.25
N LEU A 324 -56.44 -123.82 2.17
CA LEU A 324 -55.01 -124.06 1.88
C LEU A 324 -54.08 -123.17 2.71
N VAL A 325 -54.61 -122.15 3.38
CA VAL A 325 -53.79 -121.15 4.07
C VAL A 325 -53.53 -121.56 5.53
N SER A 326 -52.26 -121.75 5.89
CA SER A 326 -51.85 -122.13 7.24
C SER A 326 -52.07 -120.98 8.24
N VAL A 327 -53.21 -120.99 8.93
CA VAL A 327 -53.53 -120.01 9.98
C VAL A 327 -52.62 -120.23 11.19
N LYS A 328 -51.85 -119.22 11.59
CA LYS A 328 -50.93 -119.34 12.74
C LYS A 328 -51.66 -119.23 14.08
N ARG A 329 -52.58 -118.27 14.20
CA ARG A 329 -53.37 -118.05 15.43
C ARG A 329 -54.65 -117.28 15.14
N LYS A 330 -55.65 -117.49 16.00
CA LYS A 330 -56.83 -116.63 16.09
C LYS A 330 -56.51 -115.45 17.01
N VAL A 331 -56.71 -114.23 16.53
CA VAL A 331 -56.51 -113.01 17.31
C VAL A 331 -57.86 -112.60 17.88
N PHE A 332 -58.05 -112.82 19.18
CA PHE A 332 -59.24 -112.39 19.89
C PHE A 332 -59.06 -110.95 20.37
N GLY A 333 -60.05 -110.10 20.10
CA GLY A 333 -60.15 -108.79 20.71
C GLY A 333 -60.51 -108.87 22.20
N LYS A 334 -60.27 -107.78 22.95
CA LYS A 334 -60.72 -107.61 24.34
C LYS A 334 -62.26 -107.61 24.37
N GLY A 335 -62.89 -108.77 24.50
CA GLY A 335 -64.36 -108.91 24.49
C GLY A 335 -64.94 -110.22 23.91
N GLY A 336 -64.09 -111.15 23.45
CA GLY A 336 -64.48 -112.56 23.21
C GLY A 336 -65.39 -112.85 22.00
N LYS A 337 -65.79 -111.86 21.20
CA LYS A 337 -66.70 -112.04 20.04
C LYS A 337 -66.06 -111.86 18.65
N MET A 338 -64.75 -112.10 18.49
CA MET A 338 -64.09 -111.90 17.19
C MET A 338 -63.31 -113.12 16.68
N ASN A 339 -63.51 -113.41 15.40
CA ASN A 339 -62.78 -114.42 14.63
C ASN A 339 -61.86 -113.74 13.59
N VAL A 340 -60.87 -112.95 14.04
CA VAL A 340 -59.79 -112.45 13.17
C VAL A 340 -58.67 -113.48 13.13
N LEU A 341 -58.20 -113.80 11.95
CA LEU A 341 -57.16 -114.80 11.71
C LEU A 341 -55.87 -114.09 11.30
N GLU A 342 -54.76 -114.48 11.93
CA GLU A 342 -53.42 -114.02 11.55
C GLU A 342 -52.76 -115.09 10.69
N VAL A 343 -52.36 -114.67 9.48
CA VAL A 343 -51.51 -115.46 8.61
C VAL A 343 -50.17 -114.76 8.45
N ASN A 344 -49.12 -115.57 8.51
CA ASN A 344 -47.77 -115.10 8.22
C ASN A 344 -47.47 -115.32 6.76
N PHE A 345 -46.88 -114.31 6.13
CA PHE A 345 -46.21 -114.47 4.86
C PHE A 345 -44.74 -114.10 5.07
N ALA A 346 -43.84 -114.83 4.43
CA ALA A 346 -42.40 -114.71 4.65
C ALA A 346 -41.98 -114.82 6.14
N TYR A 347 -40.80 -114.30 6.49
CA TYR A 347 -40.24 -114.37 7.85
C TYR A 347 -40.91 -113.39 8.84
N SER A 348 -41.25 -112.18 8.40
CA SER A 348 -41.77 -111.10 9.26
C SER A 348 -43.09 -110.47 8.81
N GLY A 349 -43.69 -110.93 7.72
CA GLY A 349 -44.95 -110.41 7.19
C GLY A 349 -46.17 -110.96 7.93
N ARG A 350 -47.20 -110.12 8.09
CA ARG A 350 -48.46 -110.44 8.77
C ARG A 350 -49.64 -109.93 7.97
N ILE A 351 -50.60 -110.80 7.71
CA ILE A 351 -51.92 -110.46 7.14
C ILE A 351 -52.96 -110.78 8.20
N TYR A 352 -53.80 -109.77 8.49
CA TYR A 352 -54.94 -109.90 9.37
C TYR A 352 -56.22 -109.91 8.53
N PHE A 353 -56.99 -110.98 8.60
CA PHE A 353 -58.25 -111.09 7.88
C PHE A 353 -59.37 -111.70 8.72
N GLN A 354 -60.60 -111.46 8.29
CA GLN A 354 -61.82 -111.96 8.92
C GLN A 354 -62.71 -112.63 7.89
N LYS A 355 -63.32 -113.76 8.26
CA LYS A 355 -64.33 -114.45 7.45
C LYS A 355 -65.72 -113.97 7.84
N ASN A 356 -66.51 -113.53 6.87
CA ASN A 356 -67.92 -113.19 7.09
C ASN A 356 -68.83 -114.40 6.82
N SER A 357 -70.02 -114.41 7.42
CA SER A 357 -71.04 -115.47 7.27
C SER A 357 -71.56 -115.66 5.83
N LYS A 358 -71.19 -114.75 4.92
CA LYS A 358 -71.53 -114.78 3.48
C LYS A 358 -70.42 -115.33 2.58
N GLY A 359 -69.35 -115.90 3.16
CA GLY A 359 -68.24 -116.52 2.40
C GLY A 359 -67.20 -115.54 1.84
N THR A 360 -67.36 -114.23 2.05
CA THR A 360 -66.38 -113.20 1.66
C THR A 360 -65.33 -112.99 2.75
N ILE A 361 -64.06 -112.86 2.36
CA ILE A 361 -62.93 -112.63 3.28
C ILE A 361 -62.53 -111.16 3.26
N ARG A 362 -62.42 -110.53 4.43
CA ARG A 362 -62.02 -109.13 4.55
C ARG A 362 -60.61 -109.02 5.12
N VAL A 363 -59.71 -108.38 4.39
CA VAL A 363 -58.34 -108.09 4.80
C VAL A 363 -58.30 -106.73 5.51
N LEU A 364 -57.97 -106.75 6.80
CA LEU A 364 -58.06 -105.60 7.70
C LEU A 364 -56.76 -104.80 7.79
N ALA A 365 -55.63 -105.49 7.76
CA ALA A 365 -54.31 -104.88 7.78
C ALA A 365 -53.28 -105.84 7.19
N ILE A 366 -52.31 -105.27 6.47
CA ILE A 366 -51.15 -105.97 5.95
C ILE A 366 -49.92 -105.21 6.43
N GLY A 367 -48.97 -105.92 7.02
CA GLY A 367 -47.82 -105.27 7.62
C GLY A 367 -46.67 -106.22 7.90
N THR A 368 -45.69 -105.70 8.63
CA THR A 368 -44.54 -106.46 9.13
C THR A 368 -44.59 -106.52 10.65
N LYS A 369 -43.71 -107.32 11.27
CA LYS A 369 -43.54 -107.36 12.73
C LYS A 369 -43.37 -105.96 13.36
N ASN A 370 -42.79 -104.99 12.63
CA ASN A 370 -42.56 -103.63 13.13
C ASN A 370 -43.84 -102.78 13.13
N SER A 371 -44.81 -103.05 12.25
CA SER A 371 -46.10 -102.35 12.21
C SER A 371 -47.16 -103.03 13.07
N GLN A 372 -46.84 -104.20 13.66
CA GLN A 372 -47.78 -105.02 14.42
C GLN A 372 -48.53 -104.26 15.52
N SER A 373 -47.87 -103.39 16.28
CA SER A 373 -48.53 -102.62 17.37
C SER A 373 -49.55 -101.62 16.84
N GLN A 374 -49.21 -100.91 15.75
CA GLN A 374 -50.09 -99.96 15.07
C GLN A 374 -51.27 -100.69 14.40
N ASP A 375 -51.01 -101.83 13.77
CA ASP A 375 -52.01 -102.60 13.05
C ASP A 375 -52.99 -103.27 14.02
N LEU A 376 -52.52 -103.79 15.15
CA LEU A 376 -53.39 -104.29 16.23
C LEU A 376 -54.20 -103.16 16.89
N THR A 377 -53.62 -101.96 17.02
CA THR A 377 -54.35 -100.79 17.54
C THR A 377 -55.42 -100.32 16.55
N TYR A 378 -55.15 -100.34 15.25
CA TYR A 378 -56.13 -100.06 14.21
C TYR A 378 -57.27 -101.08 14.23
N ILE A 379 -56.94 -102.38 14.29
CA ILE A 379 -57.95 -103.45 14.40
C ILE A 379 -58.76 -103.30 15.69
N GLY A 380 -58.13 -102.91 16.80
CA GLY A 380 -58.82 -102.65 18.07
C GLY A 380 -59.77 -101.45 18.03
N LYS A 381 -59.36 -100.33 17.41
CA LYS A 381 -60.19 -99.11 17.25
C LYS A 381 -61.33 -99.29 16.26
N TRP A 382 -61.18 -100.17 15.27
CA TRP A 382 -62.26 -100.53 14.35
C TRP A 382 -63.36 -101.38 15.02
N CYS A 383 -63.19 -101.72 16.31
CA CYS A 383 -64.08 -102.58 17.08
C CYS A 383 -64.72 -101.91 18.31
N GLU A 384 -64.39 -100.64 18.59
CA GLU A 384 -65.24 -99.73 19.40
C GLU A 384 -66.33 -99.14 18.50
#